data_AF-A0A553PFJ8-F1
#
_entry.id   AF-A0A553PFJ8-F1
#
_cell.length_a   1.000
_cell.length_b   1.000
_cell.length_c   1.000
_cell.angle_alpha   90.00
_cell.angle_beta   90.00
_cell.angle_gamma   90.00
#
_symmetry.space_group_name_H-M   'P 1'
#
loop_
_entity.id
_entity.type
_entity.pdbx_description
1 polymer ?
#
loop_
_entity_poly.entity_id
_entity_poly.type
_entity_poly.pdbx_seq_one_letter_code
_entity_poly.pdbx_strand_id
1 'polypeptide(L)'
;KHTLTGPTVGTTDSQEEDNGLAVGDCITDSFTVKNPRAKSPPVVCGFNDGQHMIYEMSSPCSSLDFVLGGGAMARQWDIKVTQYKCHNDDIAGPSGCLQYFTQPTGRISNFNFPTTSTVVGSTVTHLSRQAYTVCIRRMAGMCSICYSPSLNPVLGSATDQVRLFEVQYLVVFGLDLLMVVKGFESKNCFYFSSKGTMALQDTACVDDFVQIPFGELDAATPMGQGIQMFCGRGFNVVPATISATVCSSYLPFQLNYAVSQNEVDKGANNEQKGFPGGIVGFSLDYFQVPC
;
A
#
# COMPACT_ATOMS: atom_id res chain seq x y z
N LYS A 1 -16.32 -15.69 -5.22
CA LYS A 1 -15.11 -15.23 -5.94
C LYS A 1 -15.49 -13.92 -6.60
N HIS A 2 -15.18 -12.78 -5.99
CA HIS A 2 -15.67 -11.48 -6.41
C HIS A 2 -14.50 -10.64 -6.92
N THR A 3 -14.15 -10.73 -8.21
CA THR A 3 -12.96 -10.04 -8.74
C THR A 3 -13.22 -9.51 -10.15
N LEU A 4 -12.78 -8.28 -10.39
CA LEU A 4 -12.51 -7.79 -11.75
C LEU A 4 -11.19 -8.40 -12.23
N THR A 5 -10.91 -8.32 -13.53
CA THR A 5 -9.55 -8.59 -14.01
C THR A 5 -8.58 -7.62 -13.32
N GLY A 6 -7.42 -8.13 -12.91
CA GLY A 6 -6.38 -7.36 -12.23
C GLY A 6 -5.75 -6.29 -13.12
N PRO A 7 -4.89 -5.44 -12.54
CA PRO A 7 -4.10 -4.49 -13.29
C PRO A 7 -3.10 -5.22 -14.21
N THR A 8 -2.46 -4.48 -15.11
CA THR A 8 -1.23 -4.93 -15.77
C THR A 8 -0.21 -5.32 -14.70
N VAL A 9 0.22 -6.56 -14.74
CA VAL A 9 1.15 -7.15 -13.77
C VAL A 9 2.58 -6.84 -14.20
N GLY A 10 3.44 -6.51 -13.26
CA GLY A 10 4.89 -6.60 -13.48
C GLY A 10 5.35 -8.04 -13.27
N THR A 11 6.10 -8.61 -14.22
CA THR A 11 6.65 -9.96 -14.08
C THR A 11 8.02 -9.90 -13.40
N THR A 12 8.28 -10.79 -12.44
CA THR A 12 9.63 -10.97 -11.86
C THR A 12 10.57 -11.70 -12.82
N ASP A 13 10.29 -11.74 -14.13
CA ASP A 13 11.11 -12.47 -15.08
C ASP A 13 12.43 -11.72 -15.36
N SER A 14 13.48 -12.48 -15.57
CA SER A 14 14.80 -12.06 -16.02
C SER A 14 14.82 -11.36 -17.39
N GLN A 15 13.70 -11.34 -18.09
CA GLN A 15 13.50 -10.62 -19.34
C GLN A 15 12.88 -9.25 -19.01
N GLU A 16 13.60 -8.18 -19.37
CA GLU A 16 13.12 -6.80 -19.31
C GLU A 16 11.85 -6.64 -20.16
N GLU A 17 10.66 -6.80 -19.57
CA GLU A 17 9.41 -6.46 -20.24
C GLU A 17 9.26 -4.94 -20.26
N ASP A 18 9.15 -4.35 -21.45
CA ASP A 18 8.74 -2.96 -21.62
C ASP A 18 7.22 -2.89 -21.50
N ASN A 19 6.73 -2.76 -20.27
CA ASN A 19 5.31 -2.60 -20.04
C ASN A 19 4.84 -1.17 -20.35
N GLY A 20 5.70 -0.31 -20.91
CA GLY A 20 5.35 1.06 -21.30
C GLY A 20 4.84 1.90 -20.12
N LEU A 21 5.34 1.64 -18.90
CA LEU A 21 4.86 2.23 -17.64
C LEU A 21 3.41 1.89 -17.27
N ALA A 22 2.87 0.78 -17.80
CA ALA A 22 1.50 0.36 -17.53
C ALA A 22 1.33 -0.50 -16.29
N VAL A 23 2.41 -0.86 -15.58
CA VAL A 23 2.34 -1.71 -14.38
C VAL A 23 1.42 -1.06 -13.34
N GLY A 24 0.48 -1.84 -12.81
CA GLY A 24 -0.54 -1.34 -11.89
C GLY A 24 -1.74 -0.66 -12.55
N ASP A 25 -1.74 -0.45 -13.87
CA ASP A 25 -2.87 0.19 -14.59
C ASP A 25 -4.04 -0.78 -14.79
N CYS A 26 -5.25 -0.29 -14.52
CA CYS A 26 -6.50 -1.00 -14.75
C CYS A 26 -6.98 -0.89 -16.21
N ILE A 27 -6.22 -1.51 -17.14
CA ILE A 27 -6.48 -1.40 -18.60
C ILE A 27 -7.61 -2.33 -19.06
N THR A 28 -7.67 -3.54 -18.52
CA THR A 28 -8.65 -4.55 -19.00
C THR A 28 -10.02 -4.32 -18.38
N ASP A 29 -10.09 -4.38 -17.06
CA ASP A 29 -11.31 -4.09 -16.31
C ASP A 29 -11.03 -2.93 -15.36
N SER A 30 -12.01 -2.06 -15.14
CA SER A 30 -11.94 -1.03 -14.12
C SER A 30 -13.30 -0.75 -13.49
N PHE A 31 -13.26 -0.36 -12.23
CA PHE A 31 -14.37 0.21 -11.48
C PHE A 31 -14.03 1.65 -11.09
N THR A 32 -14.94 2.56 -11.41
CA THR A 32 -14.81 3.98 -11.10
C THR A 32 -16.06 4.49 -10.42
N VAL A 33 -15.89 5.23 -9.33
CA VAL A 33 -16.95 6.05 -8.74
C VAL A 33 -16.83 7.46 -9.29
N LYS A 34 -17.77 7.91 -10.12
CA LYS A 34 -17.76 9.30 -10.62
C LYS A 34 -18.54 10.20 -9.68
N ASN A 35 -17.85 11.18 -9.12
CA ASN A 35 -18.43 12.18 -8.22
C ASN A 35 -18.41 13.56 -8.91
N PRO A 36 -19.54 14.04 -9.47
CA PRO A 36 -19.53 15.14 -10.43
C PRO A 36 -19.01 16.50 -9.93
N ARG A 37 -19.19 16.81 -8.63
CA ARG A 37 -18.77 18.09 -8.03
C ARG A 37 -17.86 17.93 -6.82
N ALA A 38 -17.26 16.76 -6.63
CA ALA A 38 -16.32 16.51 -5.55
C ALA A 38 -15.25 15.51 -5.99
N LYS A 39 -14.23 15.30 -5.15
CA LYS A 39 -13.16 14.34 -5.45
C LYS A 39 -13.78 12.94 -5.61
N SER A 40 -13.45 12.29 -6.72
CA SER A 40 -13.81 10.90 -6.96
C SER A 40 -12.80 9.99 -6.25
N PRO A 41 -13.24 8.87 -5.64
CA PRO A 41 -12.35 7.78 -5.30
C PRO A 41 -11.44 7.37 -6.47
N PRO A 42 -10.26 6.81 -6.19
CA PRO A 42 -9.37 6.34 -7.24
C PRO A 42 -10.00 5.16 -8.00
N VAL A 43 -9.54 4.97 -9.24
CA VAL A 43 -9.95 3.84 -10.09
C VAL A 43 -9.37 2.55 -9.50
N VAL A 44 -10.16 1.48 -9.45
CA VAL A 44 -9.71 0.17 -8.96
C VAL A 44 -10.06 -0.97 -9.90
N CYS A 45 -9.28 -2.05 -9.82
CA CYS A 45 -9.49 -3.31 -10.51
C CYS A 45 -8.95 -4.48 -9.67
N GLY A 46 -9.10 -5.70 -10.17
CA GLY A 46 -8.66 -6.91 -9.48
C GLY A 46 -9.40 -7.22 -8.17
N PHE A 47 -8.65 -7.59 -7.13
CA PHE A 47 -9.19 -8.09 -5.87
C PHE A 47 -9.52 -6.97 -4.88
N ASN A 48 -10.81 -6.76 -4.59
CA ASN A 48 -11.25 -5.72 -3.64
C ASN A 48 -12.27 -6.25 -2.62
N ASP A 49 -12.30 -7.57 -2.41
CA ASP A 49 -13.22 -8.19 -1.46
C ASP A 49 -12.89 -7.79 -0.02
N GLY A 50 -13.91 -7.53 0.78
CA GLY A 50 -13.77 -7.03 2.15
C GLY A 50 -13.23 -5.60 2.29
N GLN A 51 -13.03 -4.88 1.18
CA GLN A 51 -12.61 -3.47 1.20
C GLN A 51 -13.79 -2.52 0.93
N HIS A 52 -13.66 -1.27 1.37
CA HIS A 52 -14.69 -0.24 1.19
C HIS A 52 -14.10 1.09 0.72
N MET A 53 -14.99 1.94 0.21
CA MET A 53 -14.70 3.33 -0.12
C MET A 53 -15.76 4.22 0.52
N ILE A 54 -15.31 5.27 1.20
CA ILE A 54 -16.15 6.34 1.76
C ILE A 54 -15.73 7.63 1.06
N TYR A 55 -16.73 8.38 0.61
CA TYR A 55 -16.49 9.66 -0.05
C TYR A 55 -17.68 10.58 0.16
N GLU A 56 -17.41 11.87 0.11
CA GLU A 56 -18.44 12.90 0.20
C GLU A 56 -19.28 12.91 -1.07
N MET A 57 -20.57 12.61 -0.95
CA MET A 57 -21.47 12.68 -2.10
C MET A 57 -21.70 14.13 -2.51
N SER A 58 -21.63 14.41 -3.81
CA SER A 58 -22.01 15.68 -4.37
C SER A 58 -23.30 15.58 -5.20
N SER A 59 -23.88 16.73 -5.57
CA SER A 59 -25.03 16.80 -6.47
C SER A 59 -24.57 17.22 -7.87
N PRO A 60 -25.01 16.59 -8.98
CA PRO A 60 -25.92 15.45 -9.04
C PRO A 60 -25.29 14.17 -8.46
N CYS A 61 -26.12 13.15 -8.22
CA CYS A 61 -25.71 11.87 -7.64
C CYS A 61 -24.49 11.28 -8.34
N SER A 62 -23.65 10.58 -7.58
CA SER A 62 -22.52 9.82 -8.11
C SER A 62 -22.98 8.64 -8.96
N SER A 63 -22.16 8.25 -9.93
CA SER A 63 -22.36 7.03 -10.71
C SER A 63 -21.30 5.99 -10.40
N LEU A 64 -21.68 4.73 -10.53
CA LEU A 64 -20.80 3.57 -10.40
C LEU A 64 -20.60 2.98 -11.79
N ASP A 65 -19.38 3.15 -12.31
CA ASP A 65 -19.07 2.80 -13.69
C ASP A 65 -18.13 1.60 -13.73
N PHE A 66 -18.52 0.60 -14.52
CA PHE A 66 -17.71 -0.57 -14.81
C PHE A 66 -17.32 -0.56 -16.28
N VAL A 67 -16.02 -0.63 -16.55
CA VAL A 67 -15.49 -0.91 -17.88
C VAL A 67 -14.94 -2.33 -17.84
N LEU A 68 -15.42 -3.19 -18.74
CA LEU A 68 -15.03 -4.59 -18.80
C LEU A 68 -14.40 -4.87 -20.16
N GLY A 69 -13.22 -5.49 -20.15
CA GLY A 69 -12.51 -5.87 -21.35
C GLY A 69 -13.16 -7.07 -22.06
N GLY A 70 -12.76 -7.30 -23.31
CA GLY A 70 -13.19 -8.48 -24.06
C GLY A 70 -12.65 -9.80 -23.47
N GLY A 71 -13.28 -10.92 -23.83
CA GLY A 71 -12.84 -12.27 -23.44
C GLY A 71 -13.73 -12.96 -22.39
N ALA A 72 -13.64 -14.29 -22.34
CA ALA A 72 -14.38 -15.13 -21.39
C ALA A 72 -13.64 -15.18 -20.04
N MET A 73 -13.89 -14.18 -19.20
CA MET A 73 -13.36 -14.10 -17.83
C MET A 73 -14.51 -14.19 -16.82
N ALA A 74 -14.31 -14.95 -15.75
CA ALA A 74 -15.29 -15.04 -14.66
C ALA A 74 -15.20 -13.79 -13.80
N ARG A 75 -16.18 -12.90 -13.95
CA ARG A 75 -16.30 -11.65 -13.20
C ARG A 75 -17.54 -11.72 -12.33
N GLN A 76 -17.40 -11.35 -11.06
CA GLN A 76 -18.50 -11.29 -10.11
C GLN A 76 -18.17 -10.21 -9.08
N TRP A 77 -19.17 -9.49 -8.61
CA TRP A 77 -19.03 -8.54 -7.51
C TRP A 77 -20.38 -8.36 -6.84
N ASP A 78 -20.36 -8.12 -5.53
CA ASP A 78 -21.52 -7.71 -4.76
C ASP A 78 -21.16 -6.42 -4.02
N ILE A 79 -21.88 -5.33 -4.30
CA ILE A 79 -21.60 -4.02 -3.71
C ILE A 79 -22.74 -3.63 -2.79
N LYS A 80 -22.41 -3.44 -1.51
CA LYS A 80 -23.31 -2.82 -0.54
C LYS A 80 -23.07 -1.31 -0.52
N VAL A 81 -24.06 -0.54 -0.92
CA VAL A 81 -24.04 0.93 -0.81
C VAL A 81 -24.79 1.37 0.44
N THR A 82 -24.18 2.23 1.25
CA THR A 82 -24.80 2.84 2.43
C THR A 82 -24.57 4.35 2.40
N GLN A 83 -25.63 5.13 2.56
CA GLN A 83 -25.53 6.58 2.65
C GLN A 83 -25.60 7.00 4.13
N TYR A 84 -24.62 7.79 4.55
CA TYR A 84 -24.60 8.39 5.88
C TYR A 84 -25.16 9.81 5.82
N LYS A 85 -25.76 10.27 6.93
CA LYS A 85 -26.10 11.69 7.09
C LYS A 85 -24.80 12.50 7.15
N CYS A 86 -24.85 13.75 6.69
CA CYS A 86 -23.76 14.69 6.87
C CYS A 86 -23.38 14.77 8.36
N HIS A 87 -22.08 14.91 8.65
CA HIS A 87 -21.51 15.01 10.01
C HIS A 87 -21.67 13.75 10.88
N ASN A 88 -21.89 12.58 10.28
CA ASN A 88 -21.91 11.31 11.01
C ASN A 88 -20.50 10.68 11.10
N ASP A 89 -19.53 11.49 11.52
CA ASP A 89 -18.09 11.20 11.44
C ASP A 89 -17.69 10.01 12.32
N ASP A 90 -18.47 9.71 13.36
CA ASP A 90 -18.24 8.55 14.25
C ASP A 90 -18.40 7.18 13.57
N ILE A 91 -19.13 7.14 12.45
CA ILE A 91 -19.45 5.91 11.70
C ILE A 91 -18.92 5.99 10.27
N ALA A 92 -19.03 7.15 9.63
CA ALA A 92 -18.54 7.37 8.27
C ALA A 92 -17.06 7.75 8.21
N GLY A 93 -16.47 8.16 9.34
CA GLY A 93 -15.15 8.77 9.37
C GLY A 93 -15.21 10.26 9.01
N PRO A 94 -14.13 11.00 9.32
CA PRO A 94 -14.08 12.42 8.99
C PRO A 94 -13.90 12.64 7.49
N SER A 95 -14.28 13.84 7.03
CA SER A 95 -14.12 14.24 5.63
C SER A 95 -12.67 14.07 5.16
N GLY A 96 -12.49 13.46 3.99
CA GLY A 96 -11.18 13.21 3.37
C GLY A 96 -10.66 11.78 3.53
N CYS A 97 -11.25 10.97 4.41
CA CYS A 97 -10.91 9.57 4.58
C CYS A 97 -11.60 8.70 3.53
N LEU A 98 -10.82 8.01 2.69
CA LEU A 98 -11.38 7.05 1.73
C LEU A 98 -11.73 5.73 2.40
N GLN A 99 -10.92 5.29 3.37
CA GLN A 99 -11.21 4.14 4.21
C GLN A 99 -11.31 4.60 5.66
N TYR A 100 -12.30 4.08 6.38
CA TYR A 100 -12.48 4.33 7.80
C TYR A 100 -12.64 3.03 8.57
N PHE A 101 -11.85 2.86 9.63
CA PHE A 101 -11.88 1.70 10.50
C PHE A 101 -12.24 2.12 11.93
N THR A 102 -13.15 1.39 12.56
CA THR A 102 -13.69 1.74 13.89
C THR A 102 -13.19 0.84 15.02
N GLN A 103 -12.47 -0.23 14.70
CA GLN A 103 -11.97 -1.19 15.67
C GLN A 103 -10.62 -0.74 16.27
N PRO A 104 -10.29 -1.15 17.51
CA PRO A 104 -8.99 -0.84 18.12
C PRO A 104 -7.83 -1.57 17.44
N THR A 105 -8.11 -2.69 16.77
CA THR A 105 -7.17 -3.47 15.98
C THR A 105 -7.81 -3.87 14.65
N GLY A 106 -6.99 -4.11 13.64
CA GLY A 106 -7.46 -4.55 12.33
C GLY A 106 -6.35 -4.60 11.31
N ARG A 107 -6.72 -4.72 10.03
CA ARG A 107 -5.79 -4.77 8.90
C ARG A 107 -6.16 -3.73 7.86
N ILE A 108 -5.14 -3.04 7.35
CA ILE A 108 -5.25 -2.08 6.26
C ILE A 108 -4.36 -2.57 5.12
N SER A 109 -4.91 -2.65 3.91
CA SER A 109 -4.16 -3.03 2.72
C SER A 109 -4.58 -2.13 1.56
N ASN A 110 -3.70 -1.90 0.60
CA ASN A 110 -4.10 -1.19 -0.61
C ASN A 110 -5.19 -1.95 -1.39
N PHE A 111 -5.93 -1.24 -2.23
CA PHE A 111 -6.81 -1.88 -3.21
C PHE A 111 -6.04 -2.84 -4.12
N ASN A 112 -6.70 -3.88 -4.61
CA ASN A 112 -6.09 -5.01 -5.32
C ASN A 112 -5.19 -5.94 -4.48
N PHE A 113 -4.95 -5.64 -3.19
CA PHE A 113 -4.15 -6.53 -2.36
C PHE A 113 -4.97 -7.79 -1.97
N PRO A 114 -4.43 -9.02 -2.10
CA PRO A 114 -5.17 -10.25 -1.84
C PRO A 114 -5.32 -10.54 -0.33
N THR A 115 -6.26 -9.84 0.32
CA THR A 115 -6.45 -9.88 1.79
C THR A 115 -6.89 -11.24 2.35
N THR A 116 -7.48 -12.11 1.53
CA THR A 116 -7.91 -13.46 1.93
C THR A 116 -6.85 -14.54 1.67
N SER A 117 -5.73 -14.20 1.04
CA SER A 117 -4.66 -15.15 0.78
C SER A 117 -3.65 -15.17 1.92
N THR A 118 -3.15 -16.35 2.26
CA THR A 118 -2.01 -16.52 3.18
C THR A 118 -0.67 -16.43 2.46
N VAL A 119 -0.68 -16.43 1.12
CA VAL A 119 0.51 -16.36 0.26
C VAL A 119 0.31 -15.29 -0.81
N VAL A 120 1.29 -14.41 -0.96
CA VAL A 120 1.34 -13.41 -2.02
C VAL A 120 2.35 -13.88 -3.07
N GLY A 121 1.93 -13.93 -4.34
CA GLY A 121 2.79 -14.33 -5.45
C GLY A 121 3.48 -13.14 -6.10
N SER A 122 4.44 -13.43 -6.99
CA SER A 122 5.19 -12.41 -7.76
C SER A 122 4.33 -11.57 -8.71
N THR A 123 3.10 -12.00 -8.99
CA THR A 123 2.14 -11.31 -9.86
C THR A 123 1.20 -10.37 -9.11
N VAL A 124 1.36 -10.24 -7.79
CA VAL A 124 0.59 -9.26 -7.01
C VAL A 124 1.22 -7.90 -7.24
N THR A 125 0.39 -6.97 -7.69
CA THR A 125 0.81 -5.64 -8.12
C THR A 125 -0.14 -4.60 -7.52
N HIS A 126 0.39 -3.57 -6.87
CA HIS A 126 -0.42 -2.44 -6.42
C HIS A 126 -0.97 -1.68 -7.62
N LEU A 127 -2.09 -1.00 -7.41
CA LEU A 127 -2.66 -0.16 -8.45
C LEU A 127 -1.82 1.10 -8.61
N SER A 128 -1.64 1.57 -9.83
CA SER A 128 -0.97 2.84 -10.09
C SER A 128 -1.90 4.03 -9.79
N ARG A 129 -1.32 5.22 -9.65
CA ARG A 129 -2.01 6.53 -9.53
C ARG A 129 -3.05 6.56 -8.40
N GLN A 130 -2.71 5.97 -7.27
CA GLN A 130 -3.56 6.00 -6.07
C GLN A 130 -3.07 7.10 -5.13
N ALA A 131 -3.98 7.90 -4.59
CA ALA A 131 -3.67 8.88 -3.54
C ALA A 131 -4.87 9.07 -2.62
N TYR A 132 -4.82 8.43 -1.44
CA TYR A 132 -5.92 8.46 -0.49
C TYR A 132 -5.47 8.33 0.97
N THR A 133 -6.38 8.72 1.87
CA THR A 133 -6.18 8.63 3.32
C THR A 133 -7.03 7.51 3.89
N VAL A 134 -6.42 6.71 4.75
CA VAL A 134 -7.07 5.76 5.64
C VAL A 134 -7.14 6.37 7.03
N CYS A 135 -8.31 6.33 7.66
CA CYS A 135 -8.53 6.87 8.98
C CYS A 135 -8.97 5.78 9.94
N ILE A 136 -8.53 5.90 11.19
CA ILE A 136 -8.84 4.92 12.24
C ILE A 136 -9.45 5.68 13.43
N ARG A 137 -10.60 5.22 13.89
CA ARG A 137 -11.27 5.79 15.06
C ARG A 137 -10.42 5.53 16.30
N ARG A 138 -10.00 6.60 16.98
CA ARG A 138 -9.37 6.49 18.30
C ARG A 138 -10.38 6.00 19.34
N MET A 139 -10.04 4.90 20.02
CA MET A 139 -10.81 4.39 21.15
C MET A 139 -10.47 5.15 22.44
N ALA A 140 -11.42 5.22 23.36
CA ALA A 140 -11.21 5.89 24.64
C ALA A 140 -10.02 5.27 25.39
N GLY A 141 -9.14 6.11 25.94
CA GLY A 141 -7.94 5.68 26.66
C GLY A 141 -6.76 5.24 25.80
N MET A 142 -6.88 5.24 24.46
CA MET A 142 -5.75 4.94 23.56
C MET A 142 -4.96 6.21 23.26
N CYS A 143 -3.62 6.18 23.30
CA CYS A 143 -2.77 7.35 23.05
C CYS A 143 -1.91 7.24 21.79
N SER A 144 -1.65 6.01 21.33
CA SER A 144 -0.85 5.76 20.13
C SER A 144 -1.50 4.70 19.25
N ILE A 145 -1.11 4.64 17.98
CA ILE A 145 -1.45 3.55 17.05
C ILE A 145 -0.15 2.98 16.48
N CYS A 146 -0.08 1.66 16.40
CA CYS A 146 1.04 0.95 15.82
C CYS A 146 0.60 0.18 14.59
N TYR A 147 1.48 0.11 13.61
CA TYR A 147 1.33 -0.62 12.36
C TYR A 147 2.47 -1.62 12.26
N SER A 148 2.13 -2.88 12.06
CA SER A 148 3.10 -3.94 11.81
C SER A 148 2.72 -4.58 10.49
N PRO A 149 3.65 -4.82 9.55
CA PRO A 149 3.20 -5.35 8.29
C PRO A 149 2.76 -6.79 8.46
N SER A 150 1.64 -7.11 7.83
CA SER A 150 0.99 -8.39 8.03
C SER A 150 1.84 -9.50 7.43
N LEU A 151 2.13 -10.53 8.23
CA LEU A 151 2.90 -11.69 7.82
C LEU A 151 2.09 -12.52 6.82
N ASN A 152 2.30 -12.33 5.52
CA ASN A 152 1.81 -13.25 4.49
C ASN A 152 2.88 -13.59 3.44
N PRO A 153 3.81 -14.52 3.74
CA PRO A 153 4.58 -15.19 2.68
C PRO A 153 4.76 -16.71 2.89
N VAL A 154 4.87 -17.45 1.78
CA VAL A 154 5.88 -18.51 1.64
C VAL A 154 6.42 -18.51 0.20
N LEU A 155 7.75 -18.64 0.10
CA LEU A 155 8.56 -18.78 -1.11
C LEU A 155 7.99 -19.81 -2.08
N GLY A 156 8.02 -19.47 -3.37
CA GLY A 156 7.93 -20.45 -4.44
C GLY A 156 8.97 -21.55 -4.24
N SER A 157 8.59 -22.78 -4.55
CA SER A 157 9.48 -23.95 -4.54
C SER A 157 10.68 -23.68 -5.44
N ALA A 158 11.84 -23.35 -4.86
CA ALA A 158 13.11 -23.45 -5.57
C ALA A 158 13.50 -24.93 -5.56
N THR A 159 13.56 -25.55 -6.73
CA THR A 159 14.15 -26.87 -6.96
C THR A 159 15.67 -26.88 -6.76
N ASP A 160 16.24 -26.01 -5.94
CA ASP A 160 17.68 -25.98 -5.68
C ASP A 160 17.98 -26.11 -4.19
N GLN A 161 18.61 -27.22 -3.85
CA GLN A 161 18.86 -27.71 -2.50
C GLN A 161 20.20 -27.18 -1.98
N VAL A 162 20.21 -26.09 -1.21
CA VAL A 162 21.26 -25.88 -0.18
C VAL A 162 20.64 -25.18 1.03
N ARG A 163 20.69 -25.86 2.18
CA ARG A 163 20.22 -25.39 3.49
C ARG A 163 20.93 -24.12 3.93
N LEU A 164 20.26 -23.25 4.70
CA LEU A 164 20.64 -22.88 6.08
C LEU A 164 19.44 -22.21 6.80
N PHE A 165 19.33 -22.52 8.09
CA PHE A 165 18.48 -21.94 9.14
C PHE A 165 18.15 -20.44 8.98
N GLU A 166 16.91 -20.11 8.62
CA GLU A 166 16.10 -18.95 9.07
C GLU A 166 14.73 -19.08 8.38
N VAL A 167 13.64 -19.26 9.13
CA VAL A 167 12.29 -19.17 8.57
C VAL A 167 12.04 -17.70 8.29
N GLN A 168 12.45 -17.23 7.11
CA GLN A 168 12.34 -15.83 6.74
C GLN A 168 10.88 -15.55 6.41
N TYR A 169 10.13 -15.15 7.43
CA TYR A 169 8.81 -14.54 7.27
C TYR A 169 8.99 -13.25 6.46
N LEU A 170 8.97 -13.38 5.14
CA LEU A 170 8.95 -12.27 4.20
C LEU A 170 7.69 -11.39 4.33
N VAL A 171 7.81 -10.44 5.22
CA VAL A 171 6.89 -9.32 5.37
C VAL A 171 6.63 -8.66 4.00
N VAL A 172 5.37 -8.53 3.58
CA VAL A 172 5.04 -7.96 2.25
C VAL A 172 4.78 -6.48 2.38
N PHE A 173 5.84 -5.72 2.12
CA PHE A 173 5.80 -4.29 1.86
C PHE A 173 6.67 -4.04 0.64
N GLY A 174 6.14 -3.33 -0.34
CA GLY A 174 6.80 -3.07 -1.61
C GLY A 174 6.22 -1.82 -2.24
N LEU A 175 6.95 -0.71 -2.16
CA LEU A 175 6.62 0.57 -2.79
C LEU A 175 7.87 1.13 -3.51
N ASP A 176 7.68 1.80 -4.65
CA ASP A 176 8.74 2.40 -5.47
C ASP A 176 9.56 3.46 -4.69
N LEU A 177 10.74 3.74 -5.23
CA LEU A 177 11.76 4.68 -4.81
C LEU A 177 12.15 5.60 -5.99
N LEU A 178 12.05 6.92 -5.83
CA LEU A 178 12.73 7.86 -6.73
C LEU A 178 14.24 7.90 -6.44
N MET A 179 15.06 7.96 -7.48
CA MET A 179 16.50 8.14 -7.34
C MET A 179 16.83 9.48 -6.64
N VAL A 180 17.42 9.44 -5.45
CA VAL A 180 18.13 10.61 -4.90
C VAL A 180 19.57 10.58 -5.40
N VAL A 181 19.86 11.36 -6.44
CA VAL A 181 21.24 11.70 -6.79
C VAL A 181 21.69 12.83 -5.86
N LYS A 182 22.56 12.54 -4.87
CA LYS A 182 23.33 13.61 -4.20
C LYS A 182 24.75 13.64 -4.74
N GLY A 183 25.14 14.84 -5.17
CA GLY A 183 26.44 15.15 -5.79
C GLY A 183 27.63 14.97 -4.86
N PHE A 184 28.80 14.89 -5.49
CA PHE A 184 30.11 14.59 -4.93
C PHE A 184 30.60 15.64 -3.91
N GLU A 185 31.14 15.17 -2.78
CA GLU A 185 32.53 15.47 -2.38
C GLU A 185 33.08 14.41 -1.41
N SER A 186 34.23 13.88 -1.82
CA SER A 186 35.17 12.91 -1.25
C SER A 186 34.92 12.20 0.11
N LYS A 187 34.99 10.86 0.06
CA LYS A 187 35.36 9.89 1.12
C LYS A 187 34.33 9.53 2.20
N ASN A 188 33.09 9.17 1.84
CA ASN A 188 32.21 8.42 2.75
C ASN A 188 31.32 7.44 1.97
N CYS A 189 30.92 6.36 2.65
CA CYS A 189 30.31 5.14 2.08
C CYS A 189 29.36 5.39 0.90
N PHE A 190 29.63 4.65 -0.16
CA PHE A 190 28.81 4.55 -1.35
C PHE A 190 27.58 3.71 -1.01
N TYR A 191 26.42 4.31 -0.77
CA TYR A 191 25.16 3.57 -0.75
C TYR A 191 24.64 3.48 -2.18
N PHE A 192 25.08 2.46 -2.91
CA PHE A 192 24.20 1.87 -3.91
C PHE A 192 23.06 1.24 -3.11
N SER A 193 22.00 1.99 -2.84
CA SER A 193 20.75 1.32 -2.48
C SER A 193 20.32 0.62 -3.76
N SER A 194 20.53 -0.69 -3.83
CA SER A 194 19.76 -1.53 -4.74
C SER A 194 18.30 -1.21 -4.44
N LYS A 195 17.64 -0.49 -5.36
CA LYS A 195 16.21 -0.24 -5.30
C LYS A 195 15.55 -1.58 -4.98
N GLY A 196 14.92 -1.68 -3.82
CA GLY A 196 14.26 -2.91 -3.41
C GLY A 196 15.15 -3.95 -2.72
N THR A 197 15.74 -3.61 -1.58
CA THR A 197 16.07 -4.64 -0.56
C THR A 197 15.92 -4.15 0.88
N MET A 198 15.68 -2.85 1.05
CA MET A 198 15.61 -2.20 2.36
C MET A 198 14.33 -1.35 2.47
N ALA A 199 13.92 -1.10 3.70
CA ALA A 199 13.07 0.02 4.08
C ALA A 199 13.82 1.34 3.81
N LEU A 200 13.09 2.34 3.35
CA LEU A 200 13.56 3.70 3.17
C LEU A 200 12.53 4.69 3.72
N GLN A 201 12.95 5.94 3.87
CA GLN A 201 12.15 6.95 4.56
C GLN A 201 12.25 8.37 3.99
N ASP A 202 11.23 9.17 4.29
CA ASP A 202 11.14 10.61 4.04
C ASP A 202 11.57 11.00 2.64
N THR A 203 12.64 11.80 2.48
CA THR A 203 13.06 12.34 1.17
C THR A 203 13.44 11.28 0.13
N ALA A 204 13.62 10.02 0.54
CA ALA A 204 13.76 8.91 -0.40
C ALA A 204 12.40 8.46 -0.97
N CYS A 205 11.32 8.62 -0.22
CA CYS A 205 9.98 8.13 -0.50
C CYS A 205 9.07 9.24 -1.03
N VAL A 206 9.29 9.65 -2.27
CA VAL A 206 8.62 10.83 -2.86
C VAL A 206 7.54 10.49 -3.89
N ASP A 207 7.66 9.36 -4.58
CA ASP A 207 6.68 8.92 -5.57
C ASP A 207 5.67 7.96 -4.93
N ASP A 208 6.20 6.93 -4.30
CA ASP A 208 5.43 5.84 -3.74
C ASP A 208 5.72 5.69 -2.25
N PHE A 209 4.71 5.90 -1.43
CA PHE A 209 4.88 5.86 0.01
C PHE A 209 3.60 5.58 0.77
N VAL A 210 3.79 4.98 1.94
CA VAL A 210 2.85 5.07 3.05
C VAL A 210 3.35 6.19 3.95
N GLN A 211 2.47 7.14 4.29
CA GLN A 211 2.76 8.20 5.25
C GLN A 211 2.08 7.91 6.58
N ILE A 212 2.88 7.81 7.64
CA ILE A 212 2.40 7.72 9.02
C ILE A 212 2.97 8.93 9.75
N PRO A 213 2.12 9.89 10.17
CA PRO A 213 2.61 11.10 10.81
C PRO A 213 3.45 10.80 12.06
N PHE A 214 4.70 11.26 12.10
CA PHE A 214 5.62 11.10 13.23
C PHE A 214 5.79 9.62 13.67
N GLY A 215 6.06 8.73 12.72
CA GLY A 215 6.31 7.31 12.97
C GLY A 215 7.62 7.05 13.72
N GLU A 216 7.55 6.17 14.72
CA GLU A 216 8.65 5.77 15.62
C GLU A 216 8.61 4.26 15.93
N LEU A 217 9.68 3.68 16.48
CA LEU A 217 9.68 2.26 16.90
C LEU A 217 8.94 2.01 18.22
N ASP A 218 8.82 3.05 19.05
CA ASP A 218 8.24 2.94 20.39
C ASP A 218 6.91 3.69 20.44
N ALA A 219 5.89 3.04 21.00
CA ALA A 219 4.58 3.62 21.23
C ALA A 219 4.57 4.62 22.40
N ALA A 220 5.58 4.56 23.28
CA ALA A 220 5.70 5.36 24.49
C ALA A 220 6.32 6.75 24.24
N THR A 221 6.95 6.99 23.09
CA THR A 221 7.52 8.31 22.78
C THR A 221 6.41 9.29 22.37
N PRO A 222 6.22 10.42 23.08
CA PRO A 222 5.30 11.46 22.65
C PRO A 222 5.91 12.28 21.50
N MET A 223 5.16 12.47 20.41
CA MET A 223 5.44 13.38 19.26
C MET A 223 6.91 13.84 19.12
N GLY A 224 7.80 12.94 18.70
CA GLY A 224 9.16 13.29 18.29
C GLY A 224 9.20 13.94 16.91
N GLN A 225 10.40 14.10 16.33
CA GLN A 225 10.58 14.51 14.92
C GLN A 225 10.28 13.36 13.93
N GLY A 226 9.54 12.33 14.36
CA GLY A 226 9.45 11.00 13.75
C GLY A 226 9.27 10.95 12.23
N ILE A 227 9.56 9.78 11.68
CA ILE A 227 9.57 9.54 10.23
C ILE A 227 8.16 9.68 9.66
N GLN A 228 8.05 10.36 8.52
CA GLN A 228 6.76 10.66 7.92
C GLN A 228 6.41 9.67 6.83
N MET A 229 7.33 9.43 5.90
CA MET A 229 7.07 8.66 4.68
C MET A 229 7.90 7.38 4.67
N PHE A 230 7.30 6.27 4.24
CA PHE A 230 7.86 4.92 4.27
C PHE A 230 7.71 4.27 2.90
N CYS A 231 8.80 3.73 2.34
CA CYS A 231 8.82 3.08 1.03
C CYS A 231 9.92 1.99 0.97
N GLY A 232 10.02 1.31 -0.18
CA GLY A 232 10.97 0.21 -0.37
C GLY A 232 10.36 -1.16 -0.07
N ARG A 233 11.22 -2.14 0.24
CA ARG A 233 10.85 -3.56 0.45
C ARG A 233 10.80 -4.00 1.91
N GLY A 234 11.03 -3.06 2.81
CA GLY A 234 10.84 -3.23 4.23
C GLY A 234 10.04 -2.06 4.77
N PHE A 235 9.46 -2.23 5.94
CA PHE A 235 8.73 -1.18 6.63
C PHE A 235 9.42 -0.91 7.96
N ASN A 236 10.09 0.23 8.09
CA ASN A 236 10.90 0.55 9.27
C ASN A 236 11.17 2.06 9.33
N VAL A 237 11.45 2.60 10.52
CA VAL A 237 11.83 4.03 10.73
C VAL A 237 13.33 4.29 10.57
N VAL A 238 14.09 3.25 10.23
CA VAL A 238 15.48 3.33 9.81
C VAL A 238 15.67 2.50 8.55
N PRO A 239 16.66 2.82 7.70
CA PRO A 239 16.98 1.98 6.57
C PRO A 239 17.40 0.58 7.03
N ALA A 240 16.60 -0.44 6.71
CA ALA A 240 16.79 -1.81 7.20
C ALA A 240 16.23 -2.86 6.23
N THR A 241 16.84 -4.04 6.18
CA THR A 241 16.34 -5.19 5.39
C THR A 241 15.22 -5.95 6.09
N ILE A 242 15.02 -5.69 7.38
CA ILE A 242 14.00 -6.33 8.21
C ILE A 242 12.95 -5.27 8.58
N SER A 243 11.68 -5.61 8.34
CA SER A 243 10.58 -4.75 8.75
C SER A 243 10.39 -4.76 10.26
N ALA A 244 9.95 -3.63 10.81
CA ALA A 244 9.62 -3.45 12.21
C ALA A 244 8.21 -2.88 12.36
N THR A 245 7.68 -2.95 13.57
CA THR A 245 6.45 -2.21 13.91
C THR A 245 6.77 -0.72 14.01
N VAL A 246 5.91 0.11 13.44
CA VAL A 246 6.00 1.56 13.49
C VAL A 246 4.77 2.12 14.20
N CYS A 247 4.99 2.93 15.22
CA CYS A 247 3.97 3.54 16.05
C CYS A 247 3.93 5.05 15.86
N SER A 248 2.78 5.65 16.12
CA SER A 248 2.57 7.10 16.12
C SER A 248 1.60 7.50 17.22
N SER A 249 1.95 8.55 17.95
CA SER A 249 1.08 9.24 18.91
C SER A 249 0.37 10.47 18.28
N TYR A 250 0.54 10.69 16.98
CA TYR A 250 -0.08 11.81 16.28
C TYR A 250 -1.58 11.59 16.09
N LEU A 251 -2.35 12.65 16.32
CA LEU A 251 -3.81 12.65 16.20
C LEU A 251 -4.27 13.61 15.11
N PRO A 252 -5.33 13.26 14.35
CA PRO A 252 -6.06 11.98 14.37
C PRO A 252 -5.22 10.80 13.84
N PHE A 253 -5.58 9.57 14.23
CA PHE A 253 -4.93 8.37 13.69
C PHE A 253 -5.30 8.20 12.22
N GLN A 254 -4.28 8.35 11.37
CA GLN A 254 -4.42 8.29 9.92
C GLN A 254 -3.17 7.71 9.28
N LEU A 255 -3.35 7.16 8.09
CA LEU A 255 -2.32 6.67 7.20
C LEU A 255 -2.63 7.19 5.80
N ASN A 256 -1.70 7.92 5.18
CA ASN A 256 -1.86 8.31 3.77
C ASN A 256 -1.12 7.30 2.89
N TYR A 257 -1.69 7.02 1.74
CA TYR A 257 -1.06 6.17 0.73
C TYR A 257 -1.05 6.92 -0.59
N ALA A 258 0.14 6.99 -1.19
CA ALA A 258 0.35 7.58 -2.50
C ALA A 258 1.26 6.65 -3.32
N VAL A 259 0.88 6.40 -4.57
CA VAL A 259 1.70 5.73 -5.57
C VAL A 259 1.50 6.40 -6.92
N SER A 260 2.59 6.46 -7.67
CA SER A 260 2.69 7.13 -8.94
C SER A 260 2.35 6.17 -10.09
N GLN A 261 2.85 6.46 -11.28
CA GLN A 261 2.71 5.62 -12.49
C GLN A 261 4.07 5.10 -12.98
N ASN A 262 5.15 5.41 -12.27
CA ASN A 262 6.51 5.32 -12.78
C ASN A 262 7.23 4.06 -12.29
N GLU A 263 6.55 2.93 -12.30
CA GLU A 263 7.19 1.65 -11.93
C GLU A 263 8.30 1.34 -12.93
N VAL A 264 9.54 1.31 -12.46
CA VAL A 264 10.70 1.04 -13.31
C VAL A 264 10.87 -0.46 -13.51
N ASP A 265 10.77 -0.88 -14.77
CA ASP A 265 10.80 -2.28 -15.20
C ASP A 265 12.15 -2.73 -15.78
N LYS A 266 13.16 -1.85 -15.80
CA LYS A 266 14.47 -2.09 -16.45
C LYS A 266 15.68 -1.64 -15.63
N GLY A 267 16.85 -2.21 -15.93
CA GLY A 267 18.13 -1.77 -15.38
C GLY A 267 18.39 -2.18 -13.91
N ALA A 268 19.41 -1.56 -13.30
CA ALA A 268 19.84 -1.84 -11.93
C ALA A 268 18.79 -1.49 -10.85
N ASN A 269 17.76 -0.77 -11.26
CA ASN A 269 16.69 -0.25 -10.44
C ASN A 269 15.32 -0.85 -10.75
N ASN A 270 15.28 -1.98 -11.46
CA ASN A 270 14.04 -2.70 -11.75
C ASN A 270 13.30 -3.11 -10.46
N GLU A 271 12.15 -2.51 -10.18
CA GLU A 271 11.36 -2.80 -8.98
C GLU A 271 10.71 -4.20 -9.01
N GLN A 272 10.61 -4.82 -10.18
CA GLN A 272 10.13 -6.19 -10.39
C GLN A 272 11.24 -7.23 -10.14
N LYS A 273 12.50 -6.80 -9.97
CA LYS A 273 13.63 -7.73 -9.76
C LYS A 273 13.64 -8.29 -8.34
N GLY A 274 13.29 -9.56 -8.19
CA GLY A 274 13.23 -10.24 -6.90
C GLY A 274 11.89 -10.04 -6.18
N PHE A 275 11.58 -10.94 -5.25
CA PHE A 275 10.30 -10.94 -4.52
C PHE A 275 10.54 -10.78 -3.02
N PRO A 276 9.80 -9.90 -2.32
CA PRO A 276 8.68 -9.09 -2.78
C PRO A 276 9.19 -7.94 -3.64
N GLY A 277 8.53 -7.62 -4.75
CA GLY A 277 8.93 -6.49 -5.62
C GLY A 277 8.55 -5.14 -5.00
N GLY A 278 9.10 -4.04 -5.53
CA GLY A 278 8.65 -2.68 -5.20
C GLY A 278 7.22 -2.38 -5.66
N ILE A 279 6.66 -3.27 -6.49
CA ILE A 279 5.32 -3.14 -7.06
C ILE A 279 4.24 -3.89 -6.27
N VAL A 280 4.54 -4.56 -5.16
CA VAL A 280 3.58 -5.49 -4.52
C VAL A 280 2.50 -4.76 -3.72
N GLY A 281 2.82 -3.57 -3.19
CA GLY A 281 1.94 -2.80 -2.31
C GLY A 281 2.20 -3.10 -0.84
N PHE A 282 1.17 -2.91 -0.01
CA PHE A 282 1.28 -3.08 1.42
C PHE A 282 0.05 -3.74 2.03
N SER A 283 0.29 -4.42 3.15
CA SER A 283 -0.73 -4.82 4.09
C SER A 283 -0.17 -4.71 5.50
N LEU A 284 -0.84 -3.94 6.35
CA LEU A 284 -0.42 -3.58 7.71
C LEU A 284 -1.53 -3.97 8.70
N ASP A 285 -1.18 -4.77 9.69
CA ASP A 285 -1.97 -4.94 10.89
C ASP A 285 -1.77 -3.72 11.79
N TYR A 286 -2.86 -3.08 12.22
CA TYR A 286 -2.81 -1.97 13.16
C TYR A 286 -3.38 -2.37 14.53
N PHE A 287 -2.87 -1.72 15.57
CA PHE A 287 -3.39 -1.83 16.93
C PHE A 287 -3.16 -0.54 17.71
N GLN A 288 -4.17 -0.13 18.47
CA GLN A 288 -4.09 1.03 19.34
C GLN A 288 -3.46 0.66 20.68
N VAL A 289 -2.63 1.56 21.21
CA VAL A 289 -1.91 1.40 22.48
C VAL A 289 -2.50 2.35 23.51
N PRO A 290 -2.83 1.87 24.73
CA PRO A 290 -3.29 2.70 25.81
C PRO A 290 -2.32 3.83 26.17
N CYS A 291 -2.86 4.90 26.72
CA CYS A 291 -2.13 5.72 27.67
C CYS A 291 -1.89 4.88 28.94
#